data_AF-A0A9W7AK86-F1
#
_entry.id   AF-A0A9W7AK86-F1
#
_cell.length_a   1.000
_cell.length_b   1.000
_cell.length_c   1.000
_cell.angle_alpha   90.00
_cell.angle_beta   90.00
_cell.angle_gamma   90.00
#
_symmetry.space_group_name_H-M   'P 1'
#
loop_
_entity.id
_entity.type
_entity.pdbx_description
1 polymer ?
#
loop_
_entity_poly.entity_id
_entity_poly.type
_entity_poly.pdbx_seq_one_letter_code
_entity_poly.pdbx_strand_id
1 'polypeptide(L)'
;MSFIARAATRNIGQMRTGVRNFGAGQAEAAEQMAKWKKASLYLGIPISCGLFAINMVMLATGEHVHNPADNNSELPSYMKIRTKPYPWSCPDCNLFDGHCWDKCKGKDVAH
;
A
#
# COMPACT_ATOMS: atom_id res chain seq x y z
N MET A 1 67.08 41.37 -1.78
CA MET A 1 66.67 41.59 -3.19
C MET A 1 66.86 40.23 -3.87
N SER A 2 65.85 39.47 -4.28
CA SER A 2 64.59 39.84 -4.93
C SER A 2 63.59 38.69 -4.77
N PHE A 3 62.32 39.01 -4.46
CA PHE A 3 61.22 38.06 -4.45
C PHE A 3 60.59 38.04 -5.85
N ILE A 4 60.64 36.91 -6.55
CA ILE A 4 59.93 36.75 -7.83
C ILE A 4 58.48 36.37 -7.50
N ALA A 5 57.59 37.36 -7.56
CA ALA A 5 56.15 37.14 -7.48
C ALA A 5 55.67 36.51 -8.80
N ARG A 6 55.32 35.22 -8.78
CA ARG A 6 54.54 34.61 -9.87
C ARG A 6 53.09 35.06 -9.73
N ALA A 7 52.69 35.97 -10.62
CA ALA A 7 51.32 36.44 -10.76
C ALA A 7 50.36 35.26 -11.00
N ALA A 8 49.34 35.15 -10.14
CA ALA A 8 48.21 34.25 -10.31
C ALA A 8 47.30 34.77 -11.43
N THR A 9 47.46 34.26 -12.65
CA THR A 9 46.45 34.41 -13.70
C THR A 9 45.33 33.40 -13.44
N ARG A 10 44.28 33.84 -12.74
CA ARG A 10 43.01 33.11 -12.67
C ARG A 10 42.45 32.99 -14.09
N ASN A 11 42.32 31.76 -14.58
CA ASN A 11 41.59 31.43 -15.80
C ASN A 11 40.08 31.63 -15.53
N ILE A 12 39.59 32.89 -15.59
CA ILE A 12 38.15 33.24 -15.48
C ILE A 12 37.49 33.13 -16.86
N GLY A 13 37.80 32.08 -17.62
CA GLY A 13 37.49 32.00 -19.06
C GLY A 13 36.63 30.82 -19.50
N GLN A 14 36.20 29.93 -18.61
CA GLN A 14 35.37 28.79 -18.97
C GLN A 14 34.22 28.59 -18.00
N MET A 15 33.38 29.62 -17.86
CA MET A 15 32.01 29.39 -17.41
C MET A 15 31.29 28.68 -18.57
N ARG A 16 31.47 27.36 -18.68
CA ARG A 16 30.65 26.52 -19.55
C ARG A 16 29.21 26.74 -19.09
N THR A 17 28.43 27.44 -19.90
CA THR A 17 26.97 27.41 -19.82
C THR A 17 26.55 25.97 -20.05
N GLY A 18 26.46 25.21 -18.96
CA GLY A 18 25.93 23.85 -18.98
C GLY A 18 24.47 23.93 -19.39
N VAL A 19 24.18 23.65 -20.65
CA VAL A 19 22.81 23.42 -21.12
C VAL A 19 22.31 22.19 -20.38
N ARG A 20 21.31 22.39 -19.51
CA ARG A 20 20.64 21.28 -18.82
C ARG A 20 19.68 20.66 -19.82
N ASN A 21 20.03 19.51 -20.38
CA ASN A 21 19.08 18.71 -21.15
C ASN A 21 18.09 18.07 -20.18
N PHE A 22 16.85 18.57 -20.18
CA PHE A 22 15.75 18.04 -19.36
C PHE A 22 14.99 16.88 -20.02
N GLY A 23 15.43 16.44 -21.20
CA GLY A 23 14.85 15.30 -21.92
C GLY A 23 15.80 14.11 -21.89
N ALA A 24 15.33 12.98 -21.36
CA ALA A 24 16.03 11.71 -21.49
C ALA A 24 16.04 11.28 -22.96
N GLY A 25 17.20 10.86 -23.47
CA GLY A 25 17.28 10.29 -24.81
C GLY A 25 16.46 9.00 -24.93
N GLN A 26 16.00 8.63 -26.12
CA GLN A 26 15.22 7.39 -26.34
C GLN A 26 15.95 6.13 -25.80
N ALA A 27 17.27 6.09 -25.93
CA ALA A 27 18.09 5.00 -25.37
C ALA A 27 18.10 5.00 -23.83
N GLU A 28 18.22 6.17 -23.21
CA GLU A 28 18.17 6.31 -21.74
C GLU A 28 16.79 5.92 -21.19
N ALA A 29 15.72 6.30 -21.89
CA ALA A 29 14.36 5.92 -21.53
C ALA A 29 14.18 4.38 -21.57
N ALA A 30 14.71 3.71 -22.59
CA ALA A 30 14.66 2.25 -22.70
C ALA A 30 15.42 1.55 -21.55
N GLU A 31 16.59 2.08 -21.18
CA GLU A 31 17.38 1.56 -20.05
C GLU A 31 16.67 1.76 -18.71
N GLN A 32 16.08 2.93 -18.48
CA GLN A 32 15.31 3.21 -17.26
C GLN A 32 14.08 2.28 -17.17
N MET A 33 13.35 2.08 -18.25
CA MET A 33 12.21 1.16 -18.29
C MET A 33 12.64 -0.29 -18.02
N ALA A 34 13.75 -0.74 -18.61
CA ALA A 34 14.28 -2.08 -18.37
C ALA A 34 14.70 -2.28 -16.90
N LYS A 35 15.29 -1.25 -16.28
CA LYS A 35 15.64 -1.27 -14.86
C LYS A 35 14.41 -1.43 -13.97
N TRP A 36 13.38 -0.60 -14.17
CA TRP A 36 12.16 -0.66 -13.36
C TRP A 36 11.37 -1.94 -13.59
N LYS A 37 11.30 -2.44 -14.83
CA LYS A 37 10.69 -3.74 -15.13
C LYS A 37 11.36 -4.86 -14.33
N LYS A 38 12.70 -4.91 -14.31
CA LYS A 38 13.44 -5.90 -13.51
C LYS A 38 13.18 -5.71 -12.02
N ALA A 39 13.23 -4.49 -11.51
CA ALA A 39 12.96 -4.22 -10.10
C ALA A 39 11.54 -4.65 -9.68
N SER A 40 10.52 -4.34 -10.48
CA SER A 40 9.15 -4.75 -10.17
C SER A 40 8.97 -6.27 -10.22
N LEU A 41 9.52 -6.95 -11.24
CA LEU A 41 9.35 -8.40 -11.41
C LEU A 41 10.13 -9.22 -10.38
N TYR A 42 11.35 -8.81 -10.02
CA TYR A 42 12.24 -9.60 -9.18
C TYR A 42 12.30 -9.15 -7.72
N LEU A 43 11.87 -7.92 -7.42
CA LEU A 43 11.88 -7.39 -6.06
C LEU A 43 10.46 -7.02 -5.62
N GLY A 44 9.78 -6.16 -6.37
CA GLY A 44 8.47 -5.62 -5.98
C GLY A 44 7.42 -6.70 -5.77
N ILE A 45 7.08 -7.42 -6.85
CA ILE A 45 6.06 -8.47 -6.86
C ILE A 45 6.36 -9.60 -5.87
N PRO A 46 7.54 -10.24 -5.87
CA PRO A 46 7.76 -11.38 -4.98
C PRO A 46 7.75 -10.98 -3.50
N ILE A 47 8.26 -9.80 -3.14
CA ILE A 47 8.21 -9.33 -1.76
C ILE A 47 6.79 -8.96 -1.37
N SER A 48 6.07 -8.17 -2.19
CA SER A 48 4.72 -7.74 -1.86
C SER A 48 3.75 -8.93 -1.82
N CYS A 49 3.77 -9.79 -2.83
CA CYS A 49 2.88 -10.95 -2.90
C CYS A 49 3.27 -12.03 -1.88
N GLY A 50 4.57 -12.24 -1.64
CA GLY A 50 5.04 -13.20 -0.63
C GLY A 50 4.63 -12.80 0.77
N LEU A 51 4.91 -11.55 1.18
CA LEU A 51 4.50 -11.04 2.50
C LEU A 51 2.98 -10.98 2.64
N PHE A 52 2.27 -10.58 1.59
CA PHE A 52 0.81 -10.58 1.58
C PHE A 52 0.23 -11.99 1.74
N ALA A 53 0.77 -12.98 1.02
CA ALA A 53 0.32 -14.36 1.14
C ALA A 53 0.57 -14.91 2.54
N ILE A 54 1.73 -14.65 3.15
CA ILE A 54 2.02 -15.05 4.53
C ILE A 54 1.02 -14.39 5.49
N ASN A 55 0.81 -13.07 5.37
CA ASN A 55 -0.14 -12.34 6.21
C ASN A 55 -1.56 -12.93 6.09
N MET A 56 -2.01 -13.19 4.86
CA MET A 56 -3.33 -13.79 4.61
C MET A 56 -3.45 -15.22 5.14
N VAL A 57 -2.39 -16.03 5.06
CA VAL A 57 -2.39 -17.36 5.69
C VAL A 57 -2.52 -17.24 7.20
N MET A 58 -1.74 -16.36 7.85
CA MET A 58 -1.83 -16.13 9.30
C MET A 58 -3.22 -15.61 9.73
N LEU A 59 -3.81 -14.72 8.93
CA LEU A 59 -5.20 -14.26 9.07
C LEU A 59 -6.21 -15.40 8.99
N ALA A 60 -6.05 -16.28 8.01
CA ALA A 60 -6.98 -17.38 7.76
C ALA A 60 -6.82 -18.55 8.74
N THR A 61 -5.61 -18.80 9.26
CA THR A 61 -5.33 -19.95 10.16
C THR A 61 -5.66 -19.70 11.63
N GLY A 62 -6.38 -18.62 11.94
CA GLY A 62 -7.13 -18.51 13.21
C GLY A 62 -6.47 -17.71 14.33
N GLU A 63 -5.38 -16.97 14.09
CA GLU A 63 -4.86 -16.02 15.08
C GLU A 63 -5.69 -14.72 15.16
N HIS A 64 -6.58 -14.50 14.20
CA HIS A 64 -7.54 -13.40 14.23
C HIS A 64 -8.90 -13.87 14.78
N VAL A 65 -8.90 -14.26 16.05
CA VAL A 65 -10.14 -14.54 16.78
C VAL A 65 -10.93 -13.23 16.84
N HIS A 66 -11.98 -13.13 16.03
CA HIS A 66 -13.00 -12.11 16.23
C HIS A 66 -13.52 -12.27 17.64
N ASN A 67 -13.49 -11.19 18.42
CA ASN A 67 -13.84 -11.22 19.84
C ASN A 67 -15.14 -12.04 20.03
N PRO A 68 -15.12 -13.15 20.80
CA PRO A 68 -16.27 -14.06 20.94
C PRO A 68 -17.51 -13.39 21.54
N ALA A 69 -17.38 -12.13 21.97
CA ALA A 69 -18.48 -11.24 22.32
C ALA A 69 -19.47 -10.98 21.17
N ASP A 70 -19.14 -11.33 19.93
CA ASP A 70 -20.08 -11.30 18.80
C ASP A 70 -21.17 -12.38 18.89
N ASN A 71 -20.92 -13.46 19.63
CA ASN A 71 -21.78 -14.64 19.58
C ASN A 71 -22.72 -14.84 20.78
N ASN A 72 -22.43 -14.39 22.00
CA ASN A 72 -23.36 -14.56 23.15
C ASN A 72 -23.09 -13.66 24.39
N SER A 73 -22.17 -12.71 24.33
CA SER A 73 -21.97 -11.78 25.45
C SER A 73 -22.95 -10.61 25.32
N GLU A 74 -23.60 -10.21 26.42
CA GLU A 74 -24.40 -8.97 26.44
C GLU A 74 -23.50 -7.79 26.04
N LEU A 75 -23.58 -7.39 24.77
CA LEU A 75 -22.90 -6.22 24.26
C LEU A 75 -23.48 -4.98 24.98
N PRO A 76 -22.66 -3.98 25.31
CA PRO A 76 -23.16 -2.74 25.88
C PRO A 76 -24.26 -2.12 25.02
N SER A 77 -25.26 -1.46 25.63
CA SER A 77 -26.44 -0.92 24.95
C SER A 77 -26.15 0.10 23.82
N TYR A 78 -24.96 0.68 23.81
CA TYR A 78 -24.49 1.58 22.76
C TYR A 78 -23.87 0.84 21.55
N MET A 79 -23.58 -0.46 21.67
CA MET A 79 -23.13 -1.28 20.56
C MET A 79 -24.38 -1.87 19.87
N LYS A 80 -24.54 -1.61 18.57
CA LYS A 80 -25.74 -1.92 17.76
C LYS A 80 -26.95 -0.99 18.00
N ILE A 81 -26.73 0.30 18.22
CA ILE A 81 -27.82 1.29 18.22
C ILE A 81 -28.52 1.30 16.85
N ARG A 82 -29.85 1.12 16.86
CA ARG A 82 -30.70 1.26 15.68
C ARG A 82 -31.95 2.05 15.99
N THR A 83 -32.10 3.18 15.31
CA THR A 83 -33.30 4.03 15.35
C THR A 83 -34.17 3.87 14.11
N LYS A 84 -33.59 3.38 12.99
CA LYS A 84 -34.26 3.11 11.72
C LYS A 84 -33.72 1.82 11.10
N PRO A 85 -34.58 0.99 10.45
CA PRO A 85 -34.12 -0.17 9.70
C PRO A 85 -33.29 0.25 8.49
N TYR A 86 -32.42 -0.64 8.04
CA TYR A 86 -31.67 -0.42 6.82
C TYR A 86 -32.53 -0.55 5.55
N PRO A 87 -32.13 0.10 4.44
CA PRO A 87 -32.92 0.14 3.21
C PRO A 87 -32.82 -1.13 2.35
N TRP A 88 -32.18 -2.20 2.84
CA TRP A 88 -32.05 -3.47 2.11
C TRP A 88 -32.97 -4.56 2.67
N SER A 89 -33.04 -5.70 1.98
CA SER A 89 -33.95 -6.81 2.29
C SER A 89 -33.80 -7.39 3.70
N CYS A 90 -32.62 -7.26 4.30
CA CYS A 90 -32.28 -7.71 5.65
C CYS A 90 -32.09 -6.50 6.59
N PRO A 91 -33.17 -5.89 7.10
CA PRO A 91 -33.14 -4.55 7.72
C PRO A 91 -32.21 -4.43 8.95
N ASP A 92 -31.85 -5.54 9.58
CA ASP A 92 -31.01 -5.57 10.78
C ASP A 92 -29.53 -5.84 10.51
N CYS A 93 -29.17 -6.46 9.38
CA CYS A 93 -27.78 -6.80 9.05
C CYS A 93 -27.01 -5.60 8.53
N ASN A 94 -25.79 -5.33 9.00
CA ASN A 94 -24.93 -4.27 8.45
C ASN A 94 -24.46 -4.61 7.02
N LEU A 95 -24.03 -3.59 6.26
CA LEU A 95 -23.59 -3.76 4.87
C LEU A 95 -22.47 -4.80 4.70
N PHE A 96 -21.54 -4.89 5.65
CA PHE A 96 -20.38 -5.80 5.60
C PHE A 96 -20.45 -6.96 6.62
N ASP A 97 -21.62 -7.22 7.19
CA ASP A 97 -21.82 -8.34 8.14
C ASP A 97 -22.25 -9.62 7.40
N GLY A 98 -21.27 -10.29 6.78
CA GLY A 98 -21.50 -11.49 5.97
C GLY A 98 -22.25 -12.58 6.73
N HIS A 99 -21.93 -12.78 8.00
CA HIS A 99 -22.58 -13.76 8.86
C HIS A 99 -24.06 -13.45 9.09
N CYS A 100 -24.42 -12.19 9.36
CA CYS A 100 -25.82 -11.78 9.45
C CYS A 100 -26.55 -11.96 8.12
N TRP A 101 -25.90 -11.63 7.00
CA TRP A 101 -26.48 -11.82 5.67
C TRP A 101 -26.76 -13.28 5.36
N ASP A 102 -25.86 -14.19 5.73
CA ASP A 102 -26.05 -15.63 5.50
C ASP A 102 -27.18 -16.19 6.37
N LYS A 103 -27.29 -15.76 7.63
CA LYS A 103 -28.45 -16.06 8.50
C LYS A 103 -29.76 -15.56 7.91
N CYS A 104 -29.79 -14.29 7.48
CA CYS A 104 -30.98 -13.69 6.89
C CYS A 104 -31.41 -14.39 5.59
N LYS A 105 -30.44 -14.90 4.81
CA LYS A 105 -30.68 -15.63 3.56
C LYS A 105 -30.95 -17.12 3.76
N GLY A 106 -31.00 -17.61 5.00
CA GLY A 106 -31.27 -19.01 5.30
C GLY A 106 -30.20 -19.97 4.80
N LYS A 107 -28.96 -19.51 4.64
CA LYS A 107 -27.84 -20.43 4.41
C LYS A 107 -27.46 -21.03 5.76
N ASP A 108 -27.33 -22.35 5.80
CA ASP A 108 -26.87 -23.05 7.01
C ASP A 108 -25.51 -22.50 7.42
N VAL A 109 -25.49 -21.83 8.57
CA VAL A 109 -24.28 -21.32 9.17
C VAL A 109 -23.61 -22.49 9.86
N ALA A 110 -22.76 -23.22 9.14
CA ALA A 110 -21.95 -24.28 9.73
C ALA A 110 -21.03 -23.66 10.80
N HIS A 111 -21.18 -24.15 12.03
CA HIS A 111 -20.35 -23.82 13.19
C HIS A 111 -18.95 -24.40 13.06
#